data_AF-A0A2Z3HYA7-F1
#
_entry.id   AF-A0A2Z3HYA7-F1
#
_cell.length_a   1.000
_cell.length_b   1.000
_cell.length_c   1.000
_cell.angle_alpha   90.00
_cell.angle_beta   90.00
_cell.angle_gamma   90.00
#
_symmetry.space_group_name_H-M   'P 1'
#
loop_
_entity.id
_entity.type
_entity.pdbx_description
1 polymer ?
#
loop_
_entity_poly.entity_id
_entity_poly.type
_entity_poly.pdbx_seq_one_letter_code
_entity_poly.pdbx_strand_id
1 'polypeptide(L)' 'MKDLSLGSLIFFPYFVVIVIIGLFLWLLIRISYRKIIFNGNYWHPGLIDIGVLFICLYVVDFFARIIGGS' A
#
# COMPACT_ATOMS: atom_id res chain seq x y z
N MET A 1 12.50 28.60 11.86
CA MET A 1 11.46 27.61 12.18
C MET A 1 10.35 27.64 11.10
N LYS A 2 10.66 27.40 9.82
CA LYS A 2 9.63 27.30 8.74
C LYS A 2 9.86 26.09 7.80
N ASP A 3 10.85 25.27 8.14
CA ASP A 3 11.33 24.18 7.28
C ASP A 3 10.59 22.87 7.54
N LEU A 4 10.01 22.70 8.74
CA LEU A 4 9.20 21.52 9.05
C LEU A 4 7.82 21.55 8.35
N SER A 5 7.23 22.74 8.15
CA SER A 5 5.90 22.84 7.55
C SER A 5 5.90 22.58 6.05
N LEU A 6 6.94 23.02 5.33
CA LEU A 6 7.04 22.82 3.88
C LEU A 6 7.36 21.36 3.53
N GLY A 7 8.32 20.75 4.22
CA GLY A 7 8.61 19.31 4.05
C GLY A 7 7.41 18.43 4.44
N SER A 8 6.72 18.75 5.54
CA SER A 8 5.53 18.02 5.97
C SER A 8 4.36 18.16 4.99
N LEU A 9 4.10 19.36 4.47
CA LEU A 9 3.01 19.57 3.50
C LEU A 9 3.28 18.93 2.13
N ILE A 10 4.53 18.62 1.77
CA ILE A 10 4.86 17.95 0.51
C ILE A 10 4.89 16.43 0.71
N PHE A 11 5.33 15.97 1.88
CA PHE A 11 5.32 14.55 2.23
C PHE A 11 3.90 14.01 2.43
N PHE A 12 3.01 14.80 3.05
CA PHE A 12 1.62 14.41 3.29
C PHE A 12 0.82 14.07 2.02
N PRO A 13 0.77 14.93 0.96
CA PRO A 13 0.02 14.63 -0.25
C PRO A 13 0.61 13.44 -1.01
N TYR A 14 1.94 13.35 -1.10
CA TYR A 14 2.60 12.24 -1.80
C TYR A 14 2.34 10.91 -1.09
N PHE A 15 2.54 10.86 0.23
CA PHE A 15 2.31 9.67 1.03
C PHE A 15 0.83 9.24 1.00
N VAL A 16 -0.10 10.18 1.14
CA VAL A 16 -1.54 9.89 1.09
C VAL A 16 -1.94 9.32 -0.26
N VAL A 17 -1.41 9.85 -1.36
CA VAL A 17 -1.68 9.33 -2.71
C VAL A 17 -1.17 7.89 -2.86
N ILE A 18 0.06 7.59 -2.42
CA ILE A 18 0.60 6.21 -2.45
C ILE A 18 -0.26 5.27 -1.62
N VAL A 19 -0.64 5.67 -0.41
CA VAL A 19 -1.43 4.83 0.49
C VAL A 19 -2.82 4.55 -0.10
N ILE A 20 -3.48 5.55 -0.68
CA ILE A 20 -4.79 5.37 -1.33
C ILE A 20 -4.67 4.44 -2.54
N ILE A 21 -3.68 4.64 -3.40
CA ILE A 21 -3.47 3.78 -4.59
C ILE A 21 -3.12 2.35 -4.17
N GLY A 22 -2.24 2.18 -3.18
CA GLY A 22 -1.88 0.87 -2.63
C GLY A 22 -3.05 0.17 -1.96
N LEU A 23 -3.91 0.90 -1.24
CA LEU A 23 -5.16 0.37 -0.69
C LEU A 23 -6.13 -0.08 -1.78
N PHE A 24 -6.25 0.69 -2.87
CA PHE A 24 -7.11 0.36 -3.98
C PHE A 24 -6.63 -0.91 -4.71
N LEU A 25 -5.32 -0.99 -4.96
CA LEU A 25 -4.69 -2.17 -5.55
C LEU A 25 -4.86 -3.39 -4.65
N TRP A 26 -4.68 -3.22 -3.35
CA TRP A 26 -4.88 -4.29 -2.37
C TRP A 26 -6.33 -4.80 -2.37
N LEU A 27 -7.33 -3.91 -2.43
CA LEU A 27 -8.75 -4.30 -2.52
C LEU A 27 -9.04 -5.20 -3.73
N LEU A 28 -8.44 -4.88 -4.89
CA LEU A 28 -8.57 -5.70 -6.10
C LEU A 28 -7.95 -7.09 -5.90
N ILE A 29 -6.73 -7.16 -5.36
CA ILE A 29 -6.03 -8.43 -5.17
C ILE A 29 -6.72 -9.28 -4.09
N ARG A 30 -7.26 -8.64 -3.05
CA ARG A 30 -8.00 -9.26 -1.94
C ARG A 30 -9.19 -10.07 -2.41
N ILE A 31 -9.94 -9.57 -3.38
CA ILE A 31 -11.08 -10.30 -3.95
C ILE A 31 -10.65 -11.64 -4.56
N SER A 32 -9.48 -11.68 -5.21
CA SER A 32 -8.97 -12.89 -5.86
C SER A 32 -8.51 -13.94 -4.85
N TYR A 33 -7.75 -13.56 -3.83
CA TYR A 33 -7.20 -14.52 -2.86
C TYR A 33 -8.14 -14.82 -1.68
N ARG A 34 -9.21 -14.05 -1.46
CA ARG A 34 -10.20 -14.30 -0.40
C ARG A 34 -10.75 -15.72 -0.45
N LYS A 35 -11.05 -16.25 -1.64
CA LYS A 35 -11.58 -17.61 -1.79
C LYS A 35 -10.56 -18.69 -1.40
N ILE A 36 -9.27 -18.40 -1.56
CA ILE A 36 -8.16 -19.32 -1.27
C ILE A 36 -7.86 -19.33 0.22
N ILE A 37 -7.81 -18.14 0.85
CA ILE A 37 -7.49 -18.00 2.27
C ILE A 37 -8.59 -18.56 3.17
N PHE A 38 -9.85 -18.39 2.78
CA PHE A 38 -11.00 -18.90 3.55
C PHE A 38 -11.27 -20.41 3.37
N ASN A 39 -10.44 -21.13 2.60
CA ASN A 39 -10.59 -22.57 2.37
C ASN A 39 -10.11 -23.45 3.54
N GLY A 40 -10.00 -22.87 4.75
CA GLY A 40 -9.66 -23.58 6.00
C GLY A 40 -8.17 -23.96 6.18
N ASN A 41 -7.32 -23.71 5.18
CA ASN A 41 -5.93 -24.21 5.17
C ASN A 41 -4.89 -23.23 5.75
N TYR A 42 -5.28 -22.02 6.13
CA TYR A 42 -4.39 -20.97 6.64
C TYR A 42 -4.75 -20.57 8.08
N TRP A 43 -3.76 -20.62 8.98
CA TRP A 43 -3.94 -20.43 10.42
C TRP A 43 -4.33 -18.98 10.79
N HIS A 44 -3.80 -17.96 10.10
CA HIS A 44 -4.07 -16.56 10.45
C HIS A 44 -4.43 -15.69 9.23
N PRO A 45 -5.70 -15.75 8.75
CA PRO A 45 -6.14 -15.06 7.54
C PRO A 45 -5.91 -13.55 7.58
N GLY A 46 -6.02 -12.92 8.75
CA GLY A 46 -5.75 -11.49 8.93
C GLY A 46 -4.28 -11.11 8.75
N LEU A 47 -3.33 -12.00 9.08
CA LEU A 47 -1.90 -11.71 8.93
C LEU A 47 -1.49 -11.63 7.46
N ILE A 48 -2.08 -12.51 6.64
CA ILE A 48 -1.86 -12.54 5.19
C ILE A 48 -2.42 -11.28 4.55
N ASP A 49 -3.63 -10.88 4.95
CA ASP A 49 -4.30 -9.67 4.47
C ASP A 49 -3.44 -8.41 4.71
N ILE A 50 -2.87 -8.27 5.91
CA ILE A 50 -1.96 -7.18 6.28
C ILE A 50 -0.63 -7.26 5.52
N GLY A 51 -0.04 -8.45 5.38
CA GLY A 51 1.19 -8.64 4.63
C GLY A 51 1.05 -8.26 3.14
N VAL A 52 -0.06 -8.66 2.50
CA VAL A 52 -0.34 -8.30 1.11
C VAL A 52 -0.57 -6.80 0.96
N LEU A 53 -1.16 -6.13 1.97
CA LEU A 53 -1.30 -4.68 1.99
C LEU A 53 0.06 -3.98 1.98
N PHE A 54 1.00 -4.40 2.83
CA PHE A 54 2.37 -3.86 2.84
C PHE A 54 3.11 -4.06 1.51
N ILE A 55 2.99 -5.25 0.91
CA ILE A 55 3.55 -5.54 -0.41
C ILE A 55 2.96 -4.61 -1.48
N CYS A 56 1.65 -4.38 -1.45
CA CYS A 56 1.00 -3.43 -2.36
C CYS A 56 1.55 -2.01 -2.21
N LEU A 57 1.66 -1.53 -0.98
CA LEU A 57 2.20 -0.19 -0.70
C LEU A 57 3.64 -0.06 -1.20
N TYR A 58 4.47 -1.08 -0.98
CA TYR A 58 5.86 -1.09 -1.44
C TYR A 58 5.97 -1.07 -2.97
N VAL A 59 5.15 -1.85 -3.67
CA VAL A 59 5.11 -1.87 -5.14
C VAL A 59 4.69 -0.50 -5.70
N VAL A 60 3.68 0.13 -5.11
CA VAL A 60 3.22 1.46 -5.54
C VAL A 60 4.27 2.52 -5.27
N ASP A 61 4.91 2.52 -4.10
CA ASP A 61 6.00 3.46 -3.77
C ASP A 61 7.20 3.25 -4.72
N PHE A 62 7.61 2.01 -4.96
CA PHE A 62 8.69 1.68 -5.89
C PHE A 62 8.40 2.18 -7.31
N PHE A 63 7.18 1.97 -7.80
CA PHE A 63 6.76 2.45 -9.11
C PHE A 63 6.69 3.99 -9.17
N ALA A 64 6.14 4.63 -8.13
CA ALA A 64 6.09 6.08 -8.04
C ALA A 64 7.50 6.70 -8.02
N ARG A 65 8.49 6.06 -7.39
CA ARG A 65 9.90 6.48 -7.42
C ARG A 65 10.53 6.32 -8.80
N ILE A 66 10.19 5.24 -9.53
CA ILE A 66 10.67 5.04 -10.91
C ILE A 66 10.14 6.14 -11.84
N ILE A 67 8.87 6.51 -11.74
CA ILE A 67 8.28 7.56 -12.58
C ILE A 67 8.76 8.97 -12.19
N GLY A 68 8.92 9.24 -10.89
CA GLY A 68 9.37 10.54 -10.39
C GLY A 68 10.87 10.78 -10.53
N GLY A 69 11.65 9.79 -10.95
CA GLY A 69 13.11 9.82 -11.08
C GLY A 69 13.64 10.05 -12.50
N SER A 70 12.90 10.80 -13.34
CA SER A 70 13.39 11.36 -14.63
C SER A 70 13.50 12.88 -14.55
#